data_AF-A0A354WLL1-F1
#
_entry.id   AF-A0A354WLL1-F1
#
_cell.length_a   1.000
_cell.length_b   1.000
_cell.length_c   1.000
_cell.angle_alpha   90.00
_cell.angle_beta   90.00
_cell.angle_gamma   90.00
#
_symmetry.space_group_name_H-M   'P 1'
#
loop_
_entity.id
_entity.type
_entity.pdbx_description
1 polymer ?
#
loop_
_entity_poly.entity_id
_entity_poly.type
_entity_poly.pdbx_seq_one_letter_code
_entity_poly.pdbx_strand_id
1 'polypeptide(L)'
;MSNFIYLIWVKYMPVKIILRVILLRVIRLLVSITIEAWIFKKSFNISPKLSVQYGMTLNLLASFCEWIIVLNAEAILPSEARRQLIDYLLVEQLDKTSFVIFLLTAFNFTCLLLVKWIGFEILRFLLSGDIGQVTKVFSGNSEERIKISEQYKDFRVILVAHTLSYSLFLALVFTLFILK
;
A
#
# COMPACT_ATOMS: atom_id res chain seq x y z
N MET A 1 -8.26 -20.77 -17.91
CA MET A 1 -8.55 -19.58 -17.08
C MET A 1 -7.57 -18.40 -17.28
N SER A 2 -6.50 -18.51 -18.11
CA SER A 2 -5.53 -17.41 -18.34
C SER A 2 -5.77 -16.55 -19.60
N ASN A 3 -6.74 -16.89 -20.46
CA ASN A 3 -6.88 -16.24 -21.77
C ASN A 3 -7.62 -14.89 -21.76
N PHE A 4 -8.37 -14.54 -20.71
CA PHE A 4 -9.21 -13.34 -20.73
C PHE A 4 -8.43 -12.06 -20.34
N ILE A 5 -7.54 -12.16 -19.35
CA ILE A 5 -6.59 -11.08 -19.00
C ILE A 5 -5.71 -10.79 -20.22
N TYR A 6 -5.20 -11.83 -20.90
CA TYR A 6 -4.40 -11.64 -22.11
C TYR A 6 -5.17 -10.97 -23.26
N LEU A 7 -6.45 -11.32 -23.46
CA LEU A 7 -7.27 -10.71 -24.50
C LEU A 7 -7.66 -9.26 -24.20
N ILE A 8 -7.91 -8.89 -22.95
CA ILE A 8 -8.24 -7.49 -22.59
C ILE A 8 -6.98 -6.61 -22.60
N TRP A 9 -5.88 -7.09 -22.01
CA TRP A 9 -4.65 -6.31 -21.88
C TRP A 9 -3.93 -6.09 -23.22
N VAL A 10 -3.96 -7.07 -24.14
CA VAL A 10 -3.20 -6.99 -25.41
C VAL A 10 -4.07 -6.59 -26.60
N LYS A 11 -5.36 -6.95 -26.63
CA LYS A 11 -6.18 -6.81 -27.85
C LYS A 11 -7.06 -5.56 -27.90
N TYR A 12 -7.40 -4.94 -26.77
CA TYR A 12 -8.39 -3.84 -26.73
C TYR A 12 -8.01 -2.61 -25.89
N MET A 13 -6.88 -2.64 -25.19
CA MET A 13 -6.40 -1.47 -24.46
C MET A 13 -5.54 -0.57 -25.36
N PRO A 14 -5.89 0.71 -25.53
CA PRO A 14 -5.00 1.66 -26.20
C PRO A 14 -3.68 1.73 -25.42
N VAL A 15 -2.55 1.68 -26.13
CA VAL A 15 -1.19 1.80 -25.54
C VAL A 15 -1.08 3.01 -24.61
N LYS A 16 -1.79 4.10 -24.93
CA LYS A 16 -1.91 5.32 -24.12
C LYS A 16 -2.40 5.06 -22.70
N ILE A 17 -3.36 4.15 -22.51
CA ILE A 17 -3.95 3.84 -21.20
C ILE A 17 -2.97 3.02 -20.36
N ILE A 18 -2.36 1.99 -20.96
CA ILE A 18 -1.35 1.16 -20.28
C ILE A 18 -0.20 2.05 -19.78
N LEU A 19 0.31 2.94 -20.63
CA LEU A 19 1.38 3.86 -20.27
C LEU A 19 0.97 4.80 -19.13
N ARG A 20 -0.26 5.35 -19.16
CA ARG A 20 -0.80 6.19 -18.09
C ARG A 20 -0.85 5.45 -16.76
N VAL A 21 -1.35 4.22 -16.75
CA VAL A 21 -1.46 3.40 -15.53
C VAL A 21 -0.08 3.09 -14.96
N ILE A 22 0.87 2.68 -15.81
CA ILE A 22 2.26 2.40 -15.38
C ILE A 22 2.89 3.66 -14.77
N LEU A 23 2.78 4.81 -15.45
CA LEU A 23 3.32 6.08 -14.95
C LEU A 23 2.70 6.48 -13.62
N LEU A 24 1.37 6.43 -13.48
CA LEU A 24 0.70 6.74 -12.21
C LEU A 24 1.14 5.81 -11.08
N ARG A 25 1.33 4.53 -11.36
CA ARG A 25 1.82 3.56 -10.36
C ARG A 25 3.26 3.84 -9.94
N VAL A 26 4.13 4.18 -10.89
CA VAL A 26 5.52 4.57 -10.60
C VAL A 26 5.55 5.85 -9.77
N ILE A 27 4.76 6.87 -10.15
CA ILE A 27 4.64 8.12 -9.39
C ILE A 27 4.13 7.85 -7.97
N ARG A 28 3.08 7.03 -7.81
CA ARG A 28 2.57 6.62 -6.49
C ARG A 28 3.68 6.03 -5.63
N LEU A 29 4.46 5.11 -6.22
CA LEU A 29 5.55 4.43 -5.53
C LEU A 29 6.63 5.42 -5.08
N LEU A 30 7.09 6.30 -5.98
CA LEU A 30 8.12 7.31 -5.68
C LEU A 30 7.66 8.30 -4.61
N VAL A 31 6.44 8.82 -4.71
CA VAL A 31 5.84 9.73 -3.73
C VAL A 31 5.75 9.05 -2.37
N SER A 32 5.25 7.82 -2.33
CA SER A 32 5.08 7.08 -1.08
C SER A 32 6.41 6.76 -0.42
N ILE A 33 7.39 6.25 -1.17
CA ILE A 33 8.74 5.98 -0.65
C ILE A 33 9.36 7.25 -0.06
N THR A 34 9.25 8.38 -0.77
CA THR A 34 9.88 9.65 -0.34
C THR A 34 9.26 10.15 0.96
N ILE A 35 7.93 10.23 1.04
CA ILE A 35 7.21 10.73 2.22
C ILE A 35 7.41 9.79 3.41
N GLU A 36 7.26 8.49 3.19
CA GLU A 36 7.36 7.51 4.27
C GLU A 36 8.80 7.42 4.79
N ALA A 37 9.81 7.44 3.91
CA ALA A 37 11.20 7.50 4.33
C ALA A 37 11.52 8.80 5.11
N TRP A 38 10.91 9.92 4.76
CA TRP A 38 11.09 11.14 5.56
C TRP A 38 10.50 11.00 6.97
N ILE A 39 9.28 10.42 7.08
CA ILE A 39 8.59 10.22 8.35
C ILE A 39 9.29 9.17 9.22
N PHE A 40 9.72 8.05 8.63
CA PHE A 40 10.46 6.99 9.33
C PHE A 40 11.80 7.50 9.86
N LYS A 41 12.53 8.31 9.08
CA LYS A 41 13.78 8.92 9.53
C LYS A 41 13.54 9.77 10.77
N LYS A 42 12.52 10.63 10.72
CA LYS A 42 12.20 11.55 11.82
C LYS A 42 11.67 10.82 13.06
N SER A 43 10.84 9.79 12.87
CA SER A 43 10.10 9.16 13.96
C SER A 43 10.88 8.04 14.64
N PHE A 44 11.64 7.26 13.87
CA PHE A 44 12.45 6.14 14.39
C PHE A 44 13.93 6.51 14.60
N ASN A 45 14.33 7.74 14.29
CA ASN A 45 15.71 8.24 14.43
C ASN A 45 16.76 7.33 13.73
N ILE A 46 16.39 6.78 12.59
CA ILE A 46 17.26 5.90 11.78
C ILE A 46 18.05 6.68 10.73
N SER A 47 19.12 6.06 10.21
CA SER A 47 19.93 6.68 9.16
C SER A 47 19.09 6.94 7.88
N PRO A 48 19.40 7.98 7.08
CA PRO A 48 18.68 8.26 5.84
C PRO A 48 18.61 7.06 4.90
N LYS A 49 19.73 6.32 4.77
CA LYS A 49 19.83 5.11 3.95
C LYS A 49 18.85 4.04 4.43
N LEU A 50 18.85 3.75 5.73
CA LEU A 50 17.97 2.74 6.31
C LEU A 50 16.50 3.15 6.15
N SER A 51 16.19 4.43 6.33
CA SER A 51 14.84 4.94 6.15
C SER A 51 14.29 4.75 4.73
N VAL A 52 15.12 5.04 3.72
CA VAL A 52 14.77 4.79 2.31
C VAL A 52 14.59 3.29 2.06
N GLN A 53 15.42 2.43 2.65
CA GLN A 53 15.26 0.97 2.54
C GLN A 53 13.94 0.48 3.14
N TYR A 54 13.57 0.95 4.34
CA TYR A 54 12.27 0.64 4.94
C TYR A 54 11.12 1.12 4.03
N GLY A 55 11.14 2.38 3.60
CA GLY A 55 10.14 2.93 2.71
C GLY A 55 10.01 2.13 1.41
N MET A 56 11.13 1.81 0.76
CA MET A 56 11.16 1.03 -0.47
C MET A 56 10.59 -0.38 -0.28
N THR A 57 11.08 -1.13 0.71
CA THR A 57 10.65 -2.51 0.97
C THR A 57 9.16 -2.59 1.26
N LEU A 58 8.65 -1.72 2.15
CA LEU A 58 7.23 -1.74 2.52
C LEU A 58 6.32 -1.33 1.36
N ASN A 59 6.72 -0.35 0.55
CA ASN A 59 5.92 0.09 -0.59
C ASN A 59 5.91 -0.92 -1.74
N LEU A 60 7.05 -1.60 -1.99
CA LEU A 60 7.11 -2.68 -2.97
C LEU A 60 6.31 -3.90 -2.51
N LEU A 61 6.44 -4.29 -1.24
CA LEU A 61 5.65 -5.37 -0.65
C LEU A 61 4.15 -5.07 -0.74
N ALA A 62 3.73 -3.87 -0.34
CA ALA A 62 2.34 -3.46 -0.41
C ALA A 62 1.81 -3.45 -1.86
N SER A 63 2.62 -2.98 -2.82
CA SER A 63 2.26 -3.00 -4.24
C SER A 63 2.13 -4.43 -4.79
N PHE A 64 3.00 -5.34 -4.36
CA PHE A 64 2.91 -6.75 -4.73
C PHE A 64 1.65 -7.42 -4.15
N CYS A 65 1.38 -7.23 -2.86
CA CYS A 65 0.19 -7.75 -2.21
C CYS A 65 -1.10 -7.16 -2.80
N GLU A 66 -1.11 -5.87 -3.17
CA GLU A 66 -2.23 -5.23 -3.85
C GLU A 66 -2.58 -5.96 -5.15
N TRP A 67 -1.58 -6.29 -5.98
CA TRP A 67 -1.81 -7.05 -7.21
C TRP A 67 -2.37 -8.43 -6.94
N ILE A 68 -1.87 -9.13 -5.93
CA ILE A 68 -2.43 -10.43 -5.51
C ILE A 68 -3.90 -10.27 -5.11
N ILE A 69 -4.22 -9.29 -4.26
CA ILE A 69 -5.59 -9.05 -3.79
C ILE A 69 -6.51 -8.74 -4.98
N VAL A 70 -6.08 -7.88 -5.88
CA VAL A 70 -6.83 -7.48 -7.08
C VAL A 70 -7.10 -8.66 -8.00
N LEU A 71 -6.08 -9.47 -8.30
CA LEU A 71 -6.22 -10.64 -9.20
C LEU A 71 -7.19 -11.67 -8.61
N ASN A 72 -7.14 -11.90 -7.31
CA ASN A 72 -8.08 -12.80 -6.63
C ASN A 72 -9.49 -12.20 -6.58
N ALA A 73 -9.62 -10.91 -6.29
CA ALA A 73 -10.91 -10.22 -6.28
C ALA A 73 -11.58 -10.27 -7.65
N GLU A 74 -10.84 -10.00 -8.74
CA GLU A 74 -11.37 -10.07 -10.10
C GLU A 74 -11.95 -11.46 -10.43
N ALA A 75 -11.28 -12.53 -10.00
CA ALA A 75 -11.70 -13.90 -10.26
C ALA A 75 -13.02 -14.28 -9.56
N ILE A 76 -13.29 -13.68 -8.40
CA ILE A 76 -14.43 -14.05 -7.53
C ILE A 76 -15.62 -13.09 -7.74
N LEU A 77 -15.37 -11.83 -8.13
CA LEU A 77 -16.41 -10.81 -8.21
C LEU A 77 -17.40 -11.05 -9.37
N PRO A 78 -18.70 -10.74 -9.16
CA PRO A 78 -19.71 -10.75 -10.21
C PRO A 78 -19.40 -9.69 -11.29
N SER A 79 -19.99 -9.84 -12.48
CA SER A 79 -19.65 -9.06 -13.68
C SER A 79 -19.66 -7.54 -13.47
N GLU A 80 -20.67 -7.01 -12.77
CA GLU A 80 -20.81 -5.57 -12.53
C GLU A 80 -19.73 -5.04 -11.56
N ALA A 81 -19.50 -5.73 -10.44
CA ALA A 81 -18.46 -5.34 -9.49
C ALA A 81 -17.05 -5.50 -10.07
N ARG A 82 -16.85 -6.49 -10.93
CA ARG A 82 -15.59 -6.69 -11.67
C ARG A 82 -15.30 -5.54 -12.61
N ARG A 83 -16.30 -5.04 -13.34
CA ARG A 83 -16.15 -3.86 -14.20
C ARG A 83 -15.74 -2.63 -13.40
N GLN A 84 -16.41 -2.37 -12.27
CA GLN A 84 -16.08 -1.23 -11.40
C GLN A 84 -14.69 -1.35 -10.77
N LEU A 85 -14.24 -2.56 -10.43
CA LEU A 85 -12.87 -2.82 -9.99
C LEU A 85 -11.84 -2.51 -11.10
N ILE A 86 -12.13 -2.92 -12.35
CA ILE A 86 -11.27 -2.63 -13.51
C ILE A 86 -11.21 -1.12 -13.76
N ASP A 87 -12.35 -0.43 -13.81
CA ASP A 87 -12.40 1.02 -14.03
C ASP A 87 -11.61 1.78 -12.95
N TYR A 88 -11.74 1.36 -11.68
CA TYR A 88 -10.95 1.87 -10.55
C TYR A 88 -9.43 1.66 -10.76
N LEU A 89 -8.99 0.46 -11.18
CA LEU A 89 -7.58 0.14 -11.39
C LEU A 89 -6.93 0.89 -12.55
N LEU A 90 -7.72 1.20 -13.57
CA LEU A 90 -7.28 1.89 -14.77
C LEU A 90 -7.34 3.42 -14.63
N VAL A 91 -7.95 3.91 -13.54
CA VAL A 91 -8.21 5.34 -13.34
C VAL A 91 -9.01 5.87 -14.54
N GLU A 92 -10.00 5.08 -14.97
CA GLU A 92 -10.94 5.35 -16.04
C GLU A 92 -12.34 5.61 -15.47
N GLN A 93 -13.10 6.48 -16.11
CA GLN A 93 -14.51 6.74 -15.80
C GLN A 93 -14.80 7.13 -14.32
N LEU A 94 -13.81 7.72 -13.64
CA LEU A 94 -13.95 8.20 -12.24
C LEU A 94 -14.90 9.41 -12.12
N ASP A 95 -15.32 9.97 -13.26
CA ASP A 95 -16.26 11.07 -13.43
C ASP A 95 -17.66 10.77 -12.87
N LYS A 96 -18.00 9.48 -12.67
CA LYS A 96 -19.15 9.07 -11.86
C LYS A 96 -18.68 8.72 -10.47
N THR A 97 -18.66 9.69 -9.57
CA THR A 97 -18.36 9.46 -8.15
C THR A 97 -19.42 8.52 -7.56
N SER A 98 -19.11 7.24 -7.49
CA SER A 98 -19.99 6.20 -6.96
C SER A 98 -19.57 5.83 -5.55
N PHE A 99 -20.55 5.53 -4.69
CA PHE A 99 -20.31 4.96 -3.37
C PHE A 99 -19.39 3.73 -3.42
N VAL A 100 -19.44 2.95 -4.52
CA VAL A 100 -18.57 1.79 -4.71
C VAL A 100 -17.10 2.18 -4.90
N ILE A 101 -16.81 3.26 -5.63
CA ILE A 101 -15.42 3.76 -5.82
C ILE A 101 -14.86 4.24 -4.47
N PHE A 102 -15.68 4.91 -3.66
CA PHE A 102 -15.31 5.29 -2.30
C PHE A 102 -14.97 4.06 -1.44
N LEU A 103 -15.83 3.04 -1.45
CA LEU A 103 -15.59 1.80 -0.72
C LEU A 103 -14.32 1.07 -1.18
N LEU A 104 -14.09 0.99 -2.50
CA LEU A 104 -12.87 0.40 -3.05
C LEU A 104 -11.61 1.17 -2.63
N THR A 105 -11.68 2.50 -2.59
CA THR A 105 -10.58 3.35 -2.14
C THR A 105 -10.30 3.14 -0.65
N ALA A 106 -11.34 3.13 0.19
CA ALA A 106 -11.20 2.90 1.63
C ALA A 106 -10.69 1.48 1.94
N PHE A 107 -11.16 0.48 1.22
CA PHE A 107 -10.67 -0.89 1.30
C PHE A 107 -9.20 -0.98 0.89
N ASN A 108 -8.83 -0.39 -0.25
CA ASN A 108 -7.45 -0.38 -0.75
C ASN A 108 -6.51 0.30 0.26
N PHE A 109 -6.88 1.48 0.77
CA PHE A 109 -6.14 2.15 1.84
C PHE A 109 -5.91 1.24 3.05
N THR A 110 -6.97 0.61 3.55
CA THR A 110 -6.89 -0.25 4.75
C THR A 110 -6.02 -1.47 4.51
N CYS A 111 -6.17 -2.16 3.38
CA CYS A 111 -5.35 -3.32 3.04
C CYS A 111 -3.87 -2.96 2.91
N LEU A 112 -3.55 -1.86 2.23
CA LEU A 112 -2.18 -1.40 2.08
C LEU A 112 -1.55 -1.03 3.42
N LEU A 113 -2.31 -0.33 4.29
CA LEU A 113 -1.88 -0.03 5.65
C LEU A 113 -1.54 -1.30 6.43
N LEU A 114 -2.41 -2.31 6.40
CA LEU A 114 -2.19 -3.57 7.11
C LEU A 114 -0.97 -4.31 6.60
N VAL A 115 -0.76 -4.37 5.27
CA VAL A 115 0.43 -4.99 4.68
C VAL A 115 1.69 -4.26 5.12
N LYS A 116 1.69 -2.93 5.14
CA LYS A 116 2.84 -2.13 5.58
C LYS A 116 3.12 -2.32 7.06
N TRP A 117 2.08 -2.37 7.88
CA TRP A 117 2.18 -2.60 9.31
C TRP A 117 2.84 -3.96 9.60
N ILE A 118 2.26 -5.04 9.06
CA ILE A 118 2.78 -6.40 9.23
C ILE A 118 4.21 -6.49 8.65
N GLY A 119 4.43 -5.92 7.46
CA GLY A 119 5.74 -5.90 6.83
C GLY A 119 6.80 -5.18 7.65
N PHE A 120 6.44 -4.11 8.35
CA PHE A 120 7.36 -3.38 9.22
C PHE A 120 7.77 -4.20 10.43
N GLU A 121 6.81 -4.85 11.11
CA GLU A 121 7.12 -5.72 12.25
C GLU A 121 8.02 -6.88 11.86
N ILE A 122 7.74 -7.52 10.71
CA ILE A 122 8.61 -8.57 10.16
C ILE A 122 10.01 -8.02 9.88
N LEU A 123 10.12 -6.84 9.25
CA LEU A 123 11.40 -6.25 8.90
C LEU A 123 12.21 -5.88 10.16
N ARG A 124 11.58 -5.31 11.19
CA ARG A 124 12.24 -5.06 12.47
C ARG A 124 12.71 -6.35 13.12
N PHE A 125 11.87 -7.39 13.16
CA PHE A 125 12.24 -8.68 13.72
C PHE A 125 13.48 -9.27 13.01
N LEU A 126 13.49 -9.25 11.67
CA LEU A 126 14.61 -9.73 10.87
C LEU A 126 15.89 -8.90 11.09
N LEU A 127 15.79 -7.58 11.23
CA LEU A 127 16.95 -6.70 11.46
C LEU A 127 17.48 -6.76 12.89
N SER A 128 16.62 -7.04 13.86
CA SER A 128 17.00 -7.11 15.27
C SER A 128 17.78 -8.40 15.58
N GLY A 129 17.69 -9.43 14.73
CA GLY A 129 18.40 -10.70 14.89
C GLY A 129 18.03 -11.50 16.15
N ASP A 130 17.02 -11.05 16.90
CA ASP A 130 16.76 -11.47 18.26
C ASP A 130 15.79 -12.65 18.29
N ILE A 131 16.29 -13.83 17.92
CA ILE A 131 15.61 -15.14 18.04
C ILE A 131 15.42 -15.51 19.54
N GLY A 132 16.06 -14.80 20.47
CA GLY A 132 16.06 -15.08 21.91
C GLY A 132 14.82 -14.61 22.69
N GLN A 133 13.91 -13.84 22.09
CA GLN A 133 12.73 -13.33 22.82
C GLN A 133 11.65 -14.38 23.09
N VAL A 134 11.68 -15.54 22.43
CA VAL A 134 10.77 -16.65 22.72
C VAL A 134 10.98 -17.16 24.16
N THR A 135 12.17 -16.97 24.74
CA THR A 135 12.50 -17.41 26.12
C THR A 135 12.14 -16.36 27.19
N LYS A 136 12.06 -15.07 26.84
CA LYS A 136 11.72 -13.99 27.80
C LYS A 136 10.23 -13.85 28.10
N VAL A 137 9.36 -14.45 27.28
CA VAL A 137 7.90 -14.50 27.51
C VAL A 137 7.55 -15.17 28.86
N PHE A 138 8.46 -15.96 29.45
CA PHE A 138 8.26 -16.60 30.75
C PHE A 138 8.59 -15.72 31.98
N SER A 139 9.01 -14.46 31.81
CA SER A 139 9.41 -13.58 32.93
C SER A 139 8.61 -12.26 33.00
N GLY A 140 7.38 -12.34 33.52
CA GLY A 140 6.76 -11.32 34.40
C GLY A 140 6.66 -9.84 33.98
N ASN A 141 5.53 -9.49 33.36
CA ASN A 141 4.64 -8.33 33.60
C ASN A 141 5.09 -6.85 33.44
N SER A 142 6.37 -6.52 33.24
CA SER A 142 6.78 -5.13 32.89
C SER A 142 7.21 -4.97 31.42
N GLU A 143 7.90 -5.97 30.85
CA GLU A 143 8.34 -5.96 29.45
C GLU A 143 7.16 -5.99 28.46
N GLU A 144 6.06 -6.68 28.80
CA GLU A 144 4.88 -6.80 27.92
C GLU A 144 4.15 -5.46 27.73
N ARG A 145 3.98 -4.67 28.81
CA ARG A 145 3.37 -3.34 28.73
C ARG A 145 4.23 -2.36 27.91
N ILE A 146 5.55 -2.46 28.03
CA ILE A 146 6.49 -1.63 27.26
C ILE A 146 6.41 -2.00 25.78
N LYS A 147 6.42 -3.29 25.43
CA LYS A 147 6.29 -3.76 24.04
C LYS A 147 4.97 -3.34 23.38
N ILE A 148 3.84 -3.45 24.08
CA ILE A 148 2.54 -2.99 23.57
C ILE A 148 2.55 -1.47 23.32
N SER A 149 3.19 -0.70 24.21
CA SER A 149 3.29 0.76 24.05
C SER A 149 4.17 1.18 22.86
N GLU A 150 5.24 0.43 22.58
CA GLU A 150 6.11 0.66 21.43
C GLU A 150 5.43 0.25 20.13
N GLN A 151 4.78 -0.91 20.10
CA GLN A 151 4.01 -1.36 18.95
C GLN A 151 2.89 -0.35 18.59
N TYR A 152 2.20 0.20 19.58
CA TYR A 152 1.21 1.25 19.32
C TYR A 152 1.82 2.53 18.73
N LYS A 153 3.00 2.96 19.23
CA LYS A 153 3.72 4.12 18.70
C LYS A 153 4.15 3.87 17.26
N ASP A 154 4.70 2.69 16.97
CA ASP A 154 5.16 2.30 15.64
C ASP A 154 3.98 2.24 14.66
N PHE A 155 2.84 1.69 15.08
CA PHE A 155 1.62 1.65 14.27
C PHE A 155 1.16 3.05 13.92
N ARG A 156 1.16 3.95 14.90
CA ARG A 156 0.79 5.36 14.68
C ARG A 156 1.72 6.03 13.68
N VAL A 157 3.03 5.78 13.74
CA VAL A 157 3.98 6.33 12.77
C VAL A 157 3.67 5.82 11.36
N ILE A 158 3.43 4.51 11.20
CA ILE A 158 3.12 3.90 9.90
C ILE A 158 1.77 4.38 9.37
N LEU A 159 0.76 4.50 10.23
CA LEU A 159 -0.54 5.06 9.90
C LEU A 159 -0.42 6.49 9.39
N VAL A 160 0.32 7.35 10.10
CA VAL A 160 0.55 8.75 9.68
C VAL A 160 1.30 8.78 8.35
N ALA A 161 2.35 7.97 8.22
CA ALA A 161 3.15 7.90 7.00
C ALA A 161 2.31 7.48 5.79
N HIS A 162 1.51 6.43 5.94
CA HIS A 162 0.60 5.94 4.92
C HIS A 162 -0.52 6.93 4.61
N THR A 163 -1.11 7.57 5.62
CA THR A 163 -2.18 8.55 5.43
C THR A 163 -1.69 9.73 4.60
N LEU A 164 -0.52 10.28 4.93
CA LEU A 164 0.04 11.42 4.21
C LEU A 164 0.45 11.06 2.79
N SER A 165 1.14 9.92 2.59
CA SER A 165 1.54 9.48 1.26
C SER A 165 0.34 9.18 0.35
N TYR A 166 -0.66 8.47 0.88
CA TYR A 166 -1.85 8.10 0.14
C TYR A 166 -2.72 9.32 -0.17
N SER A 167 -2.89 10.23 0.78
CA SER A 167 -3.65 11.47 0.57
C SER A 167 -3.01 12.36 -0.50
N LEU A 168 -1.67 12.51 -0.50
CA LEU A 168 -0.99 13.30 -1.52
C LEU A 168 -1.16 12.66 -2.92
N PHE A 169 -1.05 11.32 -2.99
CA PHE A 169 -1.28 10.62 -4.25
C PHE A 169 -2.73 10.79 -4.75
N LEU A 170 -3.73 10.66 -3.87
CA LEU A 170 -5.12 10.91 -4.22
C LEU A 170 -5.34 12.34 -4.72
N ALA A 171 -4.77 13.34 -4.04
CA ALA A 171 -4.85 14.73 -4.46
C ALA A 171 -4.21 14.95 -5.85
N LEU A 172 -3.08 14.31 -6.12
CA LEU A 172 -2.42 14.34 -7.43
C LEU A 172 -3.30 13.71 -8.52
N VAL A 173 -3.86 12.52 -8.26
CA VAL A 173 -4.76 11.84 -9.20
C VAL A 173 -6.01 12.68 -9.48
N PHE A 174 -6.61 13.26 -8.44
CA PHE A 174 -7.78 14.12 -8.53
C PHE A 174 -7.49 15.38 -9.33
N THR A 175 -6.35 16.03 -9.10
CA THR A 175 -5.92 17.22 -9.86
C THR A 175 -5.71 16.88 -11.34
N LEU A 176 -5.03 15.77 -11.64
CA LEU A 176 -4.85 15.30 -13.02
C LEU A 176 -6.16 14.93 -13.71
N PHE A 177 -7.19 14.62 -12.94
CA PHE A 177 -8.51 14.28 -13.45
C PHE A 177 -9.35 15.54 -13.76
N ILE A 178 -9.28 16.57 -12.91
CA ILE A 178 -9.95 17.86 -13.13
C ILE A 178 -9.36 18.61 -14.32
N LEU A 179 -8.04 18.52 -14.54
CA LEU A 179 -7.33 19.23 -15.61
C LEU A 179 -7.50 18.59 -17.01
N LYS A 180 -8.40 17.63 -17.15
CA LYS A 180 -8.58 16.80 -18.34
C LYS A 180 -9.86 17.18 -19.08
#